data_AF-A0AAD6IMM9-F1
#
_entry.id   AF-A0AAD6IMM9-F1
#
_cell.length_a   1.000
_cell.length_b   1.000
_cell.length_c   1.000
_cell.angle_alpha   90.00
_cell.angle_beta   90.00
_cell.angle_gamma   90.00
#
_symmetry.space_group_name_H-M   'P 1'
#
loop_
_entity.id
_entity.type
_entity.pdbx_description
1 polymer ?
#
loop_
_entity_poly.entity_id
_entity_poly.type
_entity_poly.pdbx_seq_one_letter_code
_entity_poly.pdbx_strand_id
1 'polypeptide(L)'
;MHRIGTAEQEGTKPLPASRRRDSQAQVYSSLHYRRMDLMGALIQKTEQYNNALSSYSKVLQTLPKASGKDIDGYRTWMKEKHPIASAETRFLNHDADLVSLTPRLAAGAAAAPVYVAIIIASGALLLPLLAFSMIAEFSGRLVVVTVVGGAAAAIAANYSAGIDTLVDSRDGWRCATIYFGFMTIAAMFIP
;
A
#
# COMPACT_ATOMS: atom_id res chain seq x y z
N MET A 1 -60.06 15.56 45.77
CA MET A 1 -61.04 16.44 45.10
C MET A 1 -60.48 17.81 44.67
N HIS A 2 -59.16 18.08 44.76
CA HIS A 2 -58.61 19.43 44.48
C HIS A 2 -57.91 19.60 43.11
N ARG A 3 -57.85 18.54 42.28
CA ARG A 3 -57.14 18.53 40.99
C ARG A 3 -58.03 18.64 39.76
N ILE A 4 -59.35 18.69 39.94
CA ILE A 4 -60.32 18.77 38.83
C ILE A 4 -60.64 20.25 38.49
N GLY A 5 -60.58 21.16 39.47
CA GLY A 5 -60.91 22.57 39.27
C GLY A 5 -59.88 23.39 38.50
N THR A 6 -58.63 22.91 38.34
CA THR A 6 -57.58 23.68 37.64
C THR A 6 -57.53 23.40 36.12
N ALA A 7 -58.30 22.44 35.61
CA ALA A 7 -58.30 22.10 34.19
C ALA A 7 -59.37 22.86 33.36
N GLU A 8 -60.32 23.53 34.00
CA GLU A 8 -61.35 24.32 33.30
C GLU A 8 -60.90 25.74 32.94
N GLN A 9 -59.84 26.27 33.57
CA GLN A 9 -59.34 27.62 33.28
C GLN A 9 -58.57 27.74 31.96
N GLU A 10 -58.14 26.62 31.36
CA GLU A 10 -57.23 26.64 30.20
C GLU A 10 -57.89 26.25 28.87
N GLY A 11 -59.23 26.17 28.80
CA GLY A 11 -59.98 25.93 27.55
C GLY A 11 -59.66 24.63 26.80
N THR A 12 -58.79 23.78 27.36
CA THR A 12 -58.29 22.59 26.70
C THR A 12 -59.07 21.40 27.25
N LYS A 13 -60.14 21.01 26.53
CA LYS A 13 -60.96 19.84 26.88
C LYS A 13 -60.04 18.64 27.17
N PRO A 14 -60.06 18.07 28.39
CA PRO A 14 -59.21 16.94 28.72
C PRO A 14 -59.57 15.77 27.80
N LEU A 15 -58.60 15.30 27.01
CA LEU A 15 -58.81 14.17 26.11
C LEU A 15 -59.25 12.94 26.93
N PRO A 16 -60.31 12.23 26.47
CA PRO A 16 -60.86 11.10 27.21
C PRO A 16 -59.80 10.02 27.42
N ALA A 17 -59.82 9.39 28.60
CA ALA A 17 -58.81 8.40 29.00
C ALA A 17 -58.67 7.23 28.00
N SER A 18 -59.75 6.90 27.28
CA SER A 18 -59.76 5.89 26.22
C SER A 18 -58.85 6.23 25.04
N ARG A 19 -58.63 7.52 24.74
CA ARG A 19 -57.81 8.00 23.60
C ARG A 19 -56.35 8.31 23.96
N ARG A 20 -55.95 8.13 25.23
CA ARG A 20 -54.55 8.32 25.65
C ARG A 20 -53.61 7.33 24.95
N ARG A 21 -54.08 6.10 24.70
CA ARG A 21 -53.33 5.08 23.98
C ARG A 21 -53.07 5.46 22.53
N ASP A 22 -54.03 6.11 21.88
CA ASP A 22 -53.90 6.59 20.50
C ASP A 22 -52.90 7.76 20.40
N SER A 23 -52.94 8.69 21.36
CA SER A 23 -51.93 9.77 21.43
C SER A 23 -50.51 9.23 21.66
N GLN A 24 -50.36 8.21 22.50
CA GLN A 24 -49.07 7.55 22.72
C GLN A 24 -48.62 6.75 21.50
N ALA A 25 -49.53 6.08 20.80
CA ALA A 25 -49.23 5.34 19.58
C ALA A 25 -48.76 6.27 18.45
N GLN A 26 -49.37 7.46 18.34
CA GLN A 26 -49.00 8.47 17.35
C GLN A 26 -47.63 9.10 17.66
N VAL A 27 -47.33 9.35 18.94
CA VAL A 27 -45.98 9.76 19.39
C VAL A 27 -44.96 8.66 19.12
N TYR A 28 -45.29 7.39 19.41
CA TYR A 28 -44.43 6.24 19.11
C TYR A 28 -44.13 6.12 17.62
N SER A 29 -45.14 6.35 16.78
CA SER A 29 -45.00 6.35 15.32
C SER A 29 -44.04 7.45 14.85
N SER A 30 -44.22 8.70 15.33
CA SER A 30 -43.32 9.81 14.98
C SER A 30 -41.87 9.61 15.45
N LEU A 31 -41.67 9.02 16.64
CA LEU A 31 -40.36 8.67 17.17
C LEU A 31 -39.72 7.57 16.31
N HIS A 32 -40.50 6.56 15.93
CA HIS A 32 -40.03 5.48 15.07
C HIS A 32 -39.57 5.98 13.70
N TYR A 33 -40.35 6.88 13.07
CA TYR A 33 -39.94 7.54 11.83
C TYR A 33 -38.64 8.32 12.00
N ARG A 34 -38.52 9.13 13.06
CA ARG A 34 -37.28 9.91 13.31
C ARG A 34 -36.08 9.01 13.54
N ARG A 35 -36.25 7.89 14.25
CA ARG A 35 -35.20 6.89 14.45
C ARG A 35 -34.78 6.27 13.11
N MET A 36 -35.73 5.92 12.26
CA MET A 36 -35.45 5.33 10.95
C MET A 36 -34.66 6.29 10.05
N ASP A 37 -35.06 7.56 10.03
CA ASP A 37 -34.40 8.63 9.29
C ASP A 37 -32.95 8.85 9.76
N LEU A 38 -32.75 8.88 11.08
CA LEU A 38 -31.40 8.94 11.66
C LEU A 38 -30.55 7.71 11.32
N MET A 39 -31.13 6.50 11.36
CA MET A 39 -30.41 5.29 10.96
C MET A 39 -30.02 5.35 9.47
N GLY A 40 -30.91 5.82 8.60
CA GLY A 40 -30.61 6.02 7.18
C GLY A 40 -29.46 7.00 6.95
N ALA A 41 -29.48 8.14 7.65
CA ALA A 41 -28.41 9.13 7.57
C ALA A 41 -27.06 8.57 8.08
N LEU A 42 -27.06 7.78 9.16
CA LEU A 42 -25.86 7.13 9.68
C LEU A 42 -25.28 6.10 8.72
N ILE A 43 -26.13 5.28 8.10
CA ILE A 43 -25.71 4.29 7.10
C ILE A 43 -25.04 5.01 5.93
N GLN A 44 -25.69 6.04 5.39
CA GLN A 44 -25.15 6.81 4.28
C GLN A 44 -23.82 7.47 4.63
N LYS A 45 -23.70 8.05 5.83
CA LYS A 45 -22.43 8.65 6.28
C LYS A 45 -21.33 7.61 6.43
N THR A 46 -21.65 6.46 6.99
CA THR A 46 -20.69 5.36 7.15
C THR A 46 -20.20 4.85 5.81
N GLU A 47 -21.11 4.69 4.84
CA GLU A 47 -20.77 4.30 3.47
C GLU A 47 -19.87 5.34 2.78
N GLN A 48 -20.20 6.62 2.92
CA GLN A 48 -19.36 7.71 2.39
C GLN A 48 -17.94 7.67 2.96
N TYR A 49 -17.78 7.46 4.27
CA TYR A 49 -16.47 7.33 4.90
C TYR A 49 -15.71 6.10 4.39
N ASN A 50 -16.38 4.95 4.29
CA ASN A 50 -15.74 3.73 3.80
C ASN A 50 -15.29 3.87 2.34
N ASN A 51 -16.11 4.50 1.50
CA ASN A 51 -15.79 4.78 0.10
C ASN A 51 -14.60 5.73 -0.02
N ALA A 52 -14.53 6.79 0.79
CA ALA A 52 -13.42 7.74 0.82
C ALA A 52 -12.10 7.10 1.31
N LEU A 53 -12.16 6.26 2.35
CA LEU A 53 -11.00 5.51 2.83
C LEU A 53 -10.51 4.50 1.79
N SER A 54 -11.45 3.82 1.13
CA SER A 54 -11.15 2.85 0.07
C SER A 54 -10.53 3.54 -1.14
N SER A 55 -11.03 4.71 -1.56
CA SER A 55 -10.46 5.46 -2.67
C SER A 55 -9.06 5.98 -2.33
N TYR A 56 -8.85 6.50 -1.11
CA TYR A 56 -7.54 6.94 -0.65
C TYR A 56 -6.52 5.79 -0.62
N SER A 57 -6.92 4.62 -0.08
CA SER A 57 -6.09 3.42 -0.09
C SER A 57 -5.73 2.98 -1.51
N LYS A 58 -6.69 3.01 -2.45
CA LYS A 58 -6.42 2.72 -3.86
C LYS A 58 -5.40 3.70 -4.46
N VAL A 59 -5.51 5.00 -4.17
CA VAL A 59 -4.56 6.02 -4.64
C VAL A 59 -3.15 5.73 -4.12
N LEU A 60 -3.00 5.43 -2.82
CA LEU A 60 -1.71 5.09 -2.23
C LEU A 60 -1.08 3.80 -2.81
N GLN A 61 -1.91 2.82 -3.20
CA GLN A 61 -1.42 1.57 -3.78
C GLN A 61 -1.07 1.70 -5.27
N THR A 62 -1.83 2.51 -6.01
CA THR A 62 -1.71 2.62 -7.47
C THR A 62 -0.67 3.65 -7.90
N LEU A 63 -0.58 4.77 -7.20
CA LEU A 63 0.28 5.88 -7.58
C LEU A 63 1.62 5.81 -6.83
N PRO A 64 2.75 5.99 -7.52
CA PRO A 64 4.05 6.05 -6.88
C PRO A 64 4.25 7.37 -6.14
N LYS A 65 5.11 7.35 -5.11
CA LYS A 65 5.59 8.55 -4.43
C LYS A 65 6.26 9.49 -5.45
N ALA A 66 6.05 10.81 -5.30
CA ALA A 66 6.70 11.80 -6.15
C ALA A 66 8.24 11.78 -5.99
N SER A 67 8.95 12.08 -7.09
CA SER A 67 10.41 12.24 -7.07
C SER A 67 10.80 13.48 -6.26
N GLY A 68 11.93 13.45 -5.55
CA GLY A 68 12.41 14.59 -4.77
C GLY A 68 12.58 15.86 -5.62
N LYS A 69 13.04 15.72 -6.87
CA LYS A 69 13.18 16.84 -7.80
C LYS A 69 11.84 17.50 -8.15
N ASP A 70 10.79 16.69 -8.31
CA ASP A 70 9.45 17.17 -8.62
C ASP A 70 8.83 17.87 -7.42
N ILE A 71 9.08 17.34 -6.22
CA ILE A 71 8.67 17.94 -4.94
C ILE A 71 9.31 19.32 -4.78
N ASP A 72 10.61 19.44 -5.04
CA ASP A 72 11.34 20.71 -4.92
C ASP A 72 10.87 21.74 -5.94
N GLY A 73 10.62 21.30 -7.18
CA GLY A 73 10.04 22.16 -8.23
C GLY A 73 8.64 22.66 -7.85
N TYR A 74 7.77 21.76 -7.39
CA TYR A 74 6.42 22.11 -6.92
C TYR A 74 6.45 23.08 -5.73
N ARG A 75 7.33 22.84 -4.74
CA ARG A 75 7.48 23.71 -3.58
C ARG A 75 8.00 25.09 -3.94
N THR A 76 8.94 25.18 -4.87
CA THR A 76 9.47 26.45 -5.37
C THR A 76 8.37 27.24 -6.07
N TRP A 77 7.61 26.58 -6.94
CA TRP A 77 6.46 27.17 -7.63
C TRP A 77 5.37 27.65 -6.66
N MET A 78 5.04 26.87 -5.63
CA MET A 78 4.06 27.26 -4.61
C MET A 78 4.51 28.49 -3.83
N LYS A 79 5.80 28.56 -3.45
CA LYS A 79 6.40 29.70 -2.75
C LYS A 79 6.49 30.94 -3.63
N GLU A 80 6.58 30.79 -4.94
CA GLU A 80 6.62 31.94 -5.85
C GLU A 80 5.20 32.48 -6.07
N LYS A 81 4.26 31.60 -6.41
CA LYS A 81 2.94 32.00 -6.90
C LYS A 81 1.88 32.21 -5.81
N HIS A 82 2.12 31.73 -4.59
CA HIS A 82 1.23 31.83 -3.42
C HIS A 82 -0.26 31.57 -3.72
N PRO A 83 -0.62 30.45 -4.37
CA PRO A 83 -1.99 30.20 -4.78
C PRO A 83 -2.94 29.85 -3.63
N ILE A 84 -2.40 29.51 -2.45
CA ILE A 84 -3.15 29.02 -1.28
C ILE A 84 -2.82 29.92 -0.09
N ALA A 85 -3.83 30.23 0.73
CA ALA A 85 -3.63 30.97 1.97
C ALA A 85 -2.67 30.21 2.90
N SER A 86 -1.75 30.93 3.53
CA SER A 86 -0.70 30.34 4.37
C SER A 86 -1.24 29.53 5.55
N ALA A 87 -2.44 29.85 6.06
CA ALA A 87 -3.13 29.06 7.08
C ALA A 87 -3.50 27.64 6.63
N GLU A 88 -3.74 27.44 5.33
CA GLU A 88 -4.14 26.16 4.75
C GLU A 88 -2.93 25.33 4.32
N THR A 89 -1.78 25.94 3.98
CA THR A 89 -0.61 25.19 3.47
C THR A 89 0.03 24.16 4.42
N ARG A 90 -0.42 24.03 5.67
CA ARG A 90 0.17 23.10 6.66
C ARG A 90 0.18 21.64 6.19
N PHE A 91 -0.81 21.22 5.42
CA PHE A 91 -0.93 19.84 4.90
C PHE A 91 -0.02 19.55 3.70
N LEU A 92 0.69 20.54 3.13
CA LEU A 92 1.56 20.36 1.96
C LEU A 92 3.04 20.23 2.32
N ASN A 93 3.36 20.25 3.62
CA ASN A 93 4.73 20.24 4.10
C ASN A 93 5.31 18.81 4.21
N HIS A 94 4.49 17.77 4.15
CA HIS A 94 4.97 16.40 4.30
C HIS A 94 5.37 15.79 2.94
N ASP A 95 6.58 15.23 2.86
CA ASP A 95 7.12 14.64 1.62
C ASP A 95 6.32 13.42 1.14
N ALA A 96 5.50 12.81 2.00
CA ALA A 96 4.68 11.64 1.64
C ALA A 96 3.31 12.00 1.07
N ASP A 97 2.90 13.28 1.12
CA ASP A 97 1.56 13.70 0.68
C ASP A 97 1.50 13.95 -0.85
N LEU A 98 2.67 14.04 -1.50
CA LEU A 98 2.78 14.26 -2.94
C LEU A 98 2.94 12.92 -3.69
N VAL A 99 2.01 12.65 -4.61
CA VAL A 99 2.01 11.47 -5.49
C VAL A 99 2.24 11.89 -6.93
N SER A 100 2.95 11.06 -7.71
CA SER A 100 3.11 11.29 -9.14
C SER A 100 1.90 10.73 -9.89
N LEU A 101 1.26 11.55 -10.72
CA LEU A 101 0.13 11.16 -11.57
C LEU A 101 0.55 10.32 -12.77
N THR A 102 1.85 10.09 -12.96
CA THR A 102 2.34 9.25 -14.06
C THR A 102 1.89 7.81 -13.78
N PRO A 103 1.03 7.22 -14.64
CA PRO A 103 0.55 5.86 -14.44
C PRO A 103 1.75 4.93 -14.30
N ARG A 104 1.71 4.05 -13.29
CA ARG A 104 2.72 3.03 -13.05
C ARG A 104 2.75 2.04 -14.22
N LEU A 105 3.37 2.40 -15.34
CA LEU A 105 3.87 1.44 -16.34
C LEU A 105 4.91 0.48 -15.71
N ALA A 106 5.40 0.81 -14.50
CA ALA A 106 6.29 -0.03 -13.72
C ALA A 106 5.64 -1.29 -13.09
N ALA A 107 4.31 -1.47 -13.15
CA ALA A 107 3.69 -2.74 -12.70
C ALA A 107 4.00 -3.90 -13.66
N GLY A 108 4.17 -3.63 -14.95
CA GLY A 108 4.72 -4.61 -15.91
C GLY A 108 6.23 -4.81 -15.76
N ALA A 109 6.93 -3.80 -15.24
CA ALA A 109 8.36 -3.85 -14.94
C ALA A 109 8.70 -4.56 -13.62
N ALA A 110 7.72 -5.09 -12.88
CA ALA A 110 7.96 -5.94 -11.71
C ALA A 110 7.92 -7.44 -12.04
N ALA A 111 7.26 -7.85 -13.13
CA ALA A 111 7.31 -9.23 -13.62
C ALA A 111 8.61 -9.51 -14.39
N ALA A 112 9.04 -8.56 -15.24
CA ALA A 112 10.32 -8.64 -15.97
C ALA A 112 11.55 -8.94 -15.08
N PRO A 113 11.77 -8.28 -13.92
CA PRO A 113 12.94 -8.52 -13.08
C PRO A 113 12.90 -9.88 -12.39
N VAL A 114 11.72 -10.45 -12.13
CA VAL A 114 11.60 -11.79 -11.54
C VAL A 114 12.06 -12.85 -12.54
N TYR A 115 11.61 -12.78 -13.80
CA TYR A 115 12.08 -13.70 -14.83
C TYR A 115 13.59 -13.55 -15.08
N VAL A 116 14.10 -12.32 -15.12
CA VAL A 116 15.54 -12.06 -15.28
C VAL A 116 16.34 -12.61 -14.09
N ALA A 117 15.88 -12.41 -12.85
CA ALA A 117 16.53 -12.95 -11.66
C ALA A 117 16.53 -14.48 -11.64
N ILE A 118 15.43 -15.12 -12.04
CA ILE A 118 15.34 -16.58 -12.19
C ILE A 118 16.34 -17.07 -13.24
N ILE A 119 16.40 -16.44 -14.41
CA ILE A 119 17.33 -16.81 -15.49
C ILE A 119 18.79 -16.66 -15.02
N ILE A 120 19.14 -15.56 -14.35
CA ILE A 120 20.50 -15.32 -13.83
C ILE A 120 20.85 -16.36 -12.75
N ALA A 121 19.96 -16.64 -11.80
CA ALA A 121 20.18 -17.63 -10.75
C ALA A 121 20.30 -19.06 -11.31
N SER A 122 19.43 -19.43 -12.25
CA SER A 122 19.50 -20.73 -12.94
C SER A 122 20.79 -20.86 -13.75
N GLY A 123 21.20 -19.82 -14.48
CA GLY A 123 22.45 -19.81 -15.23
C GLY A 123 23.69 -19.93 -14.32
N ALA A 124 23.69 -19.22 -13.19
CA ALA A 124 24.77 -19.30 -12.21
C ALA A 124 24.95 -20.70 -11.62
N LEU A 125 23.86 -21.45 -11.43
CA LEU A 125 23.92 -22.81 -10.88
C LEU A 125 24.20 -23.88 -11.94
N LEU A 126 23.49 -23.84 -13.07
CA LEU A 126 23.55 -24.92 -14.06
C LEU A 126 24.82 -24.90 -14.89
N LEU A 127 25.34 -23.72 -15.23
CA LEU A 127 26.47 -23.58 -16.15
C LEU A 127 27.78 -24.15 -15.55
N PRO A 128 28.12 -23.90 -14.27
CA PRO A 128 29.28 -24.53 -13.64
C PRO A 128 29.10 -26.04 -13.41
N LEU A 129 27.91 -26.50 -13.02
CA LEU A 129 27.63 -27.93 -12.83
C LEU A 129 27.77 -28.71 -14.14
N LEU A 130 27.31 -28.14 -15.26
CA LEU A 130 27.50 -28.73 -16.58
C LEU A 130 28.98 -28.73 -16.97
N ALA A 131 29.71 -27.64 -16.72
CA ALA A 131 31.15 -27.57 -16.99
C ALA A 131 31.98 -28.58 -16.16
N PHE A 132 31.56 -28.91 -14.93
CA PHE A 132 32.25 -29.90 -14.10
C PHE A 132 32.22 -31.31 -14.72
N SER A 133 31.16 -31.63 -15.48
CA SER A 133 31.07 -32.89 -16.21
C SER A 133 32.07 -33.01 -17.37
N MET A 134 32.58 -31.90 -17.89
CA MET A 134 33.55 -31.89 -19.00
C MET A 134 35.01 -31.70 -18.55
N ILE A 135 35.25 -31.16 -17.36
CA ILE A 135 36.58 -30.79 -16.88
C ILE A 135 36.95 -31.70 -15.70
N ALA A 136 38.01 -32.50 -15.85
CA ALA A 136 38.51 -33.41 -14.81
C ALA A 136 39.38 -32.69 -13.75
N GLU A 137 39.90 -31.49 -14.04
CA GLU A 137 40.80 -30.76 -13.15
C GLU A 137 40.04 -29.84 -12.17
N PHE A 138 40.38 -29.95 -10.88
CA PHE A 138 39.80 -29.13 -9.80
C PHE A 138 40.04 -27.62 -9.99
N SER A 139 41.22 -27.22 -10.46
CA SER A 139 41.56 -25.82 -10.74
C SER A 139 40.68 -25.22 -11.83
N GLY A 140 40.41 -25.96 -12.90
CA GLY A 140 39.54 -25.53 -14.00
C GLY A 140 38.09 -25.31 -13.55
N ARG A 141 37.58 -26.18 -12.68
CA ARG A 141 36.26 -26.06 -12.06
C ARG A 141 36.13 -24.78 -11.21
N LEU A 142 37.17 -24.45 -10.45
CA LEU A 142 37.20 -23.25 -9.62
C LEU A 142 37.22 -21.97 -10.47
N VAL A 143 37.98 -21.95 -11.57
CA VAL A 143 37.99 -20.81 -12.50
C VAL A 143 36.60 -20.60 -13.11
N VAL A 144 35.91 -21.65 -13.55
CA VAL A 144 34.55 -21.53 -14.11
C VAL A 144 33.57 -20.93 -13.11
N VAL A 145 33.58 -21.38 -11.85
CA VAL A 145 32.69 -20.84 -10.80
C VAL A 145 32.96 -19.35 -10.56
N THR A 146 34.23 -18.93 -10.51
CA THR A 146 34.58 -17.52 -10.32
C THR A 146 34.13 -16.64 -11.49
N VAL A 147 34.33 -17.10 -12.73
CA VAL A 147 33.94 -16.37 -13.94
C VAL A 147 32.42 -16.29 -14.07
N VAL A 148 31.71 -17.40 -13.87
CA VAL A 148 30.24 -17.45 -13.98
C VAL A 148 29.59 -16.67 -12.85
N GLY A 149 30.08 -16.80 -11.61
CA GLY A 149 29.59 -16.02 -10.47
C GLY A 149 29.86 -14.53 -10.64
N GLY A 150 31.04 -14.14 -11.14
CA GLY A 150 31.39 -12.76 -11.44
C GLY A 150 30.55 -12.16 -12.57
N ALA A 151 30.32 -12.92 -13.65
CA ALA A 151 29.44 -12.51 -14.74
C ALA A 151 27.99 -12.34 -14.25
N ALA A 152 27.46 -13.30 -13.49
CA ALA A 152 26.13 -13.21 -12.90
C ALA A 152 25.97 -12.00 -11.97
N ALA A 153 27.00 -11.71 -11.16
CA ALA A 153 27.01 -10.54 -10.27
C ALA A 153 27.07 -9.21 -11.05
N ALA A 154 27.90 -9.13 -12.09
CA ALA A 154 28.00 -7.95 -12.95
C ALA A 154 26.71 -7.69 -13.74
N ILE A 155 26.10 -8.76 -14.25
CA ILE A 155 24.79 -8.71 -14.92
C ILE A 155 23.73 -8.26 -13.90
N ALA A 156 23.64 -8.91 -12.74
CA ALA A 156 22.71 -8.53 -11.69
C ALA A 156 22.86 -7.06 -11.27
N ALA A 157 24.08 -6.54 -11.09
CA ALA A 157 24.32 -5.14 -10.76
C ALA A 157 23.80 -4.15 -11.83
N ASN A 158 23.89 -4.51 -13.11
CA ASN A 158 23.41 -3.67 -14.21
C ASN A 158 21.88 -3.75 -14.42
N TYR A 159 21.26 -4.89 -14.08
CA TYR A 159 19.80 -5.06 -14.14
C TYR A 159 19.09 -4.68 -12.81
N SER A 160 19.83 -4.48 -11.71
CA SER A 160 19.30 -4.17 -10.37
C SER A 160 18.84 -2.72 -10.19
N ALA A 161 18.98 -1.84 -11.18
CA ALA A 161 18.45 -0.46 -11.10
C ALA A 161 16.91 -0.39 -10.85
N GLY A 162 16.19 -1.53 -10.88
CA GLY A 162 14.81 -1.68 -10.43
C GLY A 162 14.56 -2.68 -9.28
N ILE A 163 15.59 -3.37 -8.76
CA ILE A 163 15.51 -4.43 -7.73
C ILE A 163 16.04 -3.97 -6.36
N ASP A 164 16.54 -2.74 -6.26
CA ASP A 164 17.02 -2.12 -4.99
C ASP A 164 15.97 -2.08 -3.85
N THR A 165 14.72 -2.47 -4.13
CA THR A 165 13.64 -2.59 -3.13
C THR A 165 13.55 -3.96 -2.46
N LEU A 166 14.26 -5.00 -2.95
CA LEU A 166 14.12 -6.38 -2.48
C LEU A 166 15.36 -6.97 -1.80
N VAL A 167 16.57 -6.47 -2.10
CA VAL A 167 17.81 -6.93 -1.47
C VAL A 167 18.60 -5.71 -1.04
N ASP A 168 18.73 -5.53 0.28
CA ASP A 168 19.65 -4.54 0.83
C ASP A 168 21.06 -4.87 0.32
N SER A 169 21.75 -3.90 -0.29
CA SER A 169 23.11 -4.07 -0.84
C SER A 169 24.09 -4.66 0.18
N ARG A 170 23.79 -4.50 1.48
CA ARG A 170 24.53 -5.06 2.59
C ARG A 170 24.49 -6.59 2.70
N ASP A 171 23.42 -7.24 2.23
CA ASP A 171 23.27 -8.70 2.28
C ASP A 171 23.80 -9.41 1.01
N GLY A 172 24.04 -8.67 -0.07
CA GLY A 172 24.54 -9.21 -1.34
C GLY A 172 25.88 -9.94 -1.20
N TRP A 173 26.79 -9.43 -0.37
CA TRP A 173 28.09 -10.08 -0.15
C TRP A 173 27.96 -11.40 0.62
N ARG A 174 26.98 -11.52 1.53
CA ARG A 174 26.72 -12.76 2.29
C ARG A 174 26.17 -13.85 1.38
N CYS A 175 25.29 -13.49 0.45
CA CYS A 175 24.80 -14.42 -0.57
C CYS A 175 25.93 -14.89 -1.50
N ALA A 176 26.82 -13.99 -1.91
CA ALA A 176 27.96 -14.33 -2.74
C ALA A 176 28.93 -15.31 -2.05
N THR A 177 29.21 -15.12 -0.75
CA THR A 177 30.09 -16.03 0.00
C THR A 177 29.46 -17.41 0.20
N ILE A 178 28.16 -17.48 0.48
CA ILE A 178 27.43 -18.76 0.62
C ILE A 178 27.39 -19.52 -0.72
N TYR A 179 27.10 -18.82 -1.82
CA TYR A 179 27.10 -19.41 -3.15
C TYR A 179 28.47 -19.97 -3.53
N PHE A 180 29.53 -19.17 -3.32
CA PHE A 180 30.89 -19.60 -3.63
C PHE A 180 31.30 -20.81 -2.78
N GLY A 181 31.01 -20.79 -1.48
CA GLY A 181 31.24 -21.92 -0.58
C GLY A 181 30.55 -23.19 -1.06
N PHE A 182 29.26 -23.13 -1.39
CA PHE A 182 28.51 -24.28 -1.89
C PHE A 182 29.10 -24.84 -3.19
N MET A 183 29.45 -23.98 -4.15
CA MET A 183 30.00 -24.40 -5.43
C MET A 183 31.41 -24.99 -5.31
N THR A 184 32.24 -24.50 -4.38
CA THR A 184 33.56 -25.10 -4.11
C THR A 184 33.45 -26.49 -3.50
N ILE A 185 32.46 -26.72 -2.62
CA ILE A 185 32.17 -28.05 -2.07
C ILE A 185 31.68 -28.98 -3.20
N ALA A 186 30.75 -28.52 -4.03
CA ALA A 186 30.27 -29.30 -5.18
C ALA A 186 31.41 -29.68 -6.14
N ALA A 187 32.34 -28.77 -6.40
CA ALA A 187 33.52 -29.02 -7.24
C ALA A 187 34.44 -30.12 -6.70
N MET A 188 34.45 -30.33 -5.38
CA MET A 188 35.27 -31.33 -4.69
C MET A 188 34.62 -32.73 -4.66
N PHE A 189 33.29 -32.81 -4.59
CA PHE A 189 32.55 -34.07 -4.41
C PHE A 189 31.95 -34.66 -5.68
N ILE A 190 31.80 -33.88 -6.75
CA ILE A 190 31.38 -34.38 -8.06
C ILE A 190 32.62 -34.98 -8.74
N PRO A 191 32.68 -36.29 -9.04
CA PRO A 191 33.80 -36.88 -9.80
C PRO A 191 33.84 -36.35 -11.23
#